data_AF-A0A8S9X1Y8-F1
#
_entry.id   AF-A0A8S9X1Y8-F1
#
_cell.length_a   1.000
_cell.length_b   1.000
_cell.length_c   1.000
_cell.angle_alpha   90.00
_cell.angle_beta   90.00
_cell.angle_gamma   90.00
#
_symmetry.space_group_name_H-M   'P 1'
#
loop_
_entity.id
_entity.type
_entity.pdbx_description
1 polymer ?
#
loop_
_entity_poly.entity_id
_entity_poly.type
_entity_poly.pdbx_seq_one_letter_code
_entity_poly.pdbx_strand_id
1 'polypeptide(L)'
;MGKTAEIIGPQIHERSKFRLSWGKDDMARAIYAVRDGVMGTAKASKIFRVPRSTLQTLAKRTHLTPLEAAQKDAGSGKAFSYSCRCGSKFNHLRNYKYHVSHQCGVVFRCPVCGKNFTRKFSMKQHLQMIHGSTIIMD
;
A
#
# COMPACT_ATOMS: atom_id res chain seq x y z
N MET A 1 7.88 26.20 -31.62
CA MET A 1 8.23 25.67 -30.28
C MET A 1 6.98 25.04 -29.67
N GLY A 2 6.66 23.79 -30.04
CA GLY A 2 5.52 23.07 -29.50
C GLY A 2 5.87 22.51 -28.12
N LYS A 3 5.13 22.90 -27.09
CA LYS A 3 5.24 22.27 -25.77
C LYS A 3 4.46 20.96 -25.83
N THR A 4 5.15 19.85 -26.03
CA THR A 4 4.57 18.50 -25.93
C THR A 4 4.03 18.29 -24.51
N ALA A 5 2.77 17.87 -24.41
CA ALA A 5 2.15 17.55 -23.12
C ALA A 5 2.82 16.31 -22.52
N GLU A 6 3.56 16.49 -21.43
CA GLU A 6 4.13 15.35 -20.71
C GLU A 6 3.02 14.60 -19.96
N ILE A 7 2.73 13.37 -20.41
CA ILE A 7 2.01 12.39 -19.61
C ILE A 7 2.95 12.00 -18.48
N ILE A 8 2.80 12.63 -17.32
CA ILE A 8 3.53 12.21 -16.11
C ILE A 8 2.95 10.84 -15.72
N GLY A 9 3.61 9.78 -16.19
CA GLY A 9 3.32 8.41 -15.81
C GLY A 9 3.38 8.24 -14.29
N PRO A 10 2.79 7.16 -13.74
CA PRO A 10 2.82 6.91 -12.30
C PRO A 10 4.27 6.82 -11.84
N GLN A 11 4.74 7.84 -11.12
CA GLN A 11 6.07 7.86 -10.53
C GLN A 11 6.10 6.87 -9.37
N ILE A 12 6.57 5.66 -9.67
CA ILE A 12 6.82 4.56 -8.75
C ILE A 12 8.02 4.92 -7.87
N HIS A 13 7.82 5.05 -6.57
CA HIS A 13 8.95 5.05 -5.63
C HIS A 13 9.18 3.65 -5.08
N GLU A 14 10.47 3.38 -4.90
CA GLU A 14 11.06 2.07 -4.66
C GLU A 14 10.64 1.41 -3.34
N ARG A 15 10.73 0.08 -3.34
CA ARG A 15 10.40 -0.81 -2.22
C ARG A 15 11.29 -0.53 -1.01
N SER A 16 10.78 0.24 -0.04
CA SER A 16 11.53 0.52 1.19
C SER A 16 11.61 -0.76 2.05
N LYS A 17 12.82 -1.32 2.17
CA LYS A 17 13.11 -2.54 2.94
C LYS A 17 13.29 -2.20 4.43
N PHE A 18 12.22 -1.85 5.14
CA PHE A 18 12.33 -1.77 6.60
C PHE A 18 12.19 -3.17 7.21
N ARG A 19 13.30 -3.69 7.76
CA ARG A 19 13.29 -4.87 8.63
C ARG A 19 12.71 -4.45 9.98
N LEU A 20 11.41 -4.66 10.18
CA LEU A 20 10.87 -4.73 11.54
C LEU A 20 11.49 -5.99 12.17
N SER A 21 12.44 -5.80 13.08
CA SER A 21 12.97 -6.86 13.93
C SER A 21 12.03 -7.01 15.12
N TRP A 22 11.10 -7.97 15.09
CA TRP A 22 10.33 -8.34 16.28
C TRP A 22 11.06 -9.44 17.06
N GLY A 23 10.95 -9.41 18.39
CA GLY A 23 11.52 -10.44 19.25
C GLY A 23 10.87 -11.80 18.97
N LYS A 24 11.67 -12.87 18.94
CA LYS A 24 11.15 -14.24 18.77
C LYS A 24 10.18 -14.60 19.90
N ASP A 25 10.48 -14.12 21.11
CA ASP A 25 9.65 -14.37 22.30
C ASP A 25 8.33 -13.60 22.24
N ASP A 26 8.30 -12.40 21.65
CA ASP A 26 7.07 -11.64 21.44
C ASP A 26 6.15 -12.36 20.43
N MET A 27 6.72 -12.91 19.36
CA MET A 27 5.96 -13.70 18.38
C MET A 27 5.44 -15.00 19.00
N ALA A 28 6.25 -15.69 19.80
CA ALA A 28 5.81 -16.91 20.49
C ALA A 28 4.66 -16.62 21.47
N ARG A 29 4.77 -15.55 22.27
CA ARG A 29 3.70 -15.11 23.18
C ARG A 29 2.43 -14.71 22.44
N ALA A 30 2.56 -14.04 21.30
CA ALA A 30 1.42 -13.68 20.46
C ALA A 30 0.73 -14.92 19.86
N ILE A 31 1.49 -15.91 19.39
CA ILE A 31 0.96 -17.17 18.87
C ILE A 31 0.20 -17.92 19.96
N TYR A 32 0.77 -18.00 21.15
CA TYR A 32 0.13 -18.63 22.31
C TYR A 32 -1.22 -17.97 22.61
N ALA A 33 -1.24 -16.65 22.79
CA ALA A 33 -2.45 -15.91 23.13
C ALA A 33 -3.57 -16.00 22.08
N VAL A 34 -3.22 -16.18 20.81
CA VAL A 34 -4.21 -16.37 19.73
C VAL A 34 -4.75 -17.80 19.71
N ARG A 35 -3.90 -18.81 19.89
CA ARG A 35 -4.33 -20.22 19.87
C ARG A 35 -5.20 -20.58 21.06
N ASP A 36 -4.87 -20.03 22.23
CA ASP A 36 -5.59 -20.23 23.47
C ASP A 36 -6.89 -19.40 23.56
N GLY A 37 -7.21 -18.62 22.51
CA GLY A 37 -8.43 -17.81 22.46
C GLY A 37 -8.42 -16.57 23.35
N VAL A 38 -7.35 -16.32 24.11
CA VAL A 38 -7.17 -15.13 24.98
C VAL A 38 -7.41 -13.83 24.20
N MET A 39 -6.96 -13.75 22.95
CA MET A 39 -7.23 -12.60 22.09
C MET A 39 -7.12 -12.89 20.58
N GLY A 40 -7.84 -12.11 19.78
CA GLY A 40 -7.70 -12.14 18.33
C GLY A 40 -6.38 -11.55 17.83
N THR A 41 -6.00 -11.94 16.60
CA THR A 41 -4.74 -11.54 15.94
C THR A 41 -4.54 -10.03 15.82
N ALA A 42 -5.60 -9.21 15.91
CA ALA A 42 -5.52 -7.75 15.76
C ALA A 42 -5.00 -7.12 17.04
N LYS A 43 -5.54 -7.61 18.16
CA LYS A 43 -5.17 -7.19 19.51
C LYS A 43 -3.77 -7.70 19.86
N ALA A 44 -3.50 -8.97 19.59
CA ALA A 44 -2.18 -9.57 19.79
C ALA A 44 -1.07 -8.86 19.00
N SER A 45 -1.31 -8.53 17.72
CA SER A 45 -0.32 -7.80 16.90
C SER A 45 0.09 -6.46 17.51
N LYS A 46 -0.87 -5.70 18.05
CA LYS A 46 -0.60 -4.41 18.71
C LYS A 46 0.14 -4.59 20.03
N ILE A 47 -0.32 -5.52 20.88
CA ILE A 47 0.25 -5.76 22.22
C ILE A 47 1.70 -6.24 22.13
N PHE A 48 1.95 -7.27 21.32
CA PHE A 48 3.26 -7.89 21.22
C PHE A 48 4.15 -7.24 20.15
N ARG A 49 3.70 -6.15 19.51
CA ARG A 49 4.43 -5.43 18.45
C ARG A 49 4.93 -6.35 17.33
N VAL A 50 4.11 -7.33 16.95
CA VAL A 50 4.42 -8.31 15.89
C VAL A 50 3.55 -8.09 14.64
N PRO A 51 4.03 -8.43 13.43
CA PRO A 51 3.23 -8.29 12.22
C PRO A 51 1.97 -9.18 12.26
N ARG A 52 0.80 -8.57 12.13
CA ARG A 52 -0.51 -9.26 12.11
C ARG A 52 -0.56 -10.39 11.08
N SER A 53 -0.01 -10.17 9.88
CA SER A 53 -0.02 -11.17 8.80
C SER A 53 0.82 -12.40 9.15
N THR A 54 2.01 -12.19 9.71
CA THR A 54 2.89 -13.27 10.18
C THR A 54 2.25 -14.03 11.33
N LEU A 55 1.71 -13.32 12.32
CA LEU A 55 0.99 -13.93 13.44
C LEU A 55 -0.20 -14.77 12.96
N GLN A 56 -0.96 -14.29 11.97
CA GLN A 56 -2.10 -15.03 11.41
C GLN A 56 -1.66 -16.33 10.73
N THR A 57 -0.54 -16.33 10.01
CA THR A 57 0.03 -17.54 9.40
C THR A 57 0.52 -18.53 10.46
N LEU A 58 1.29 -18.05 11.45
CA LEU A 58 1.91 -18.90 12.46
C LEU A 58 0.90 -19.48 13.47
N ALA A 59 -0.13 -18.71 13.83
CA ALA A 59 -1.18 -19.19 14.73
C ALA A 59 -1.89 -20.44 14.18
N LYS A 60 -2.02 -20.57 12.85
CA LYS A 60 -2.61 -21.73 12.17
C LYS A 60 -1.74 -22.98 12.17
N ARG A 61 -0.43 -22.88 12.45
CA ARG A 61 0.50 -24.02 12.45
C ARG A 61 0.46 -24.81 13.76
N THR A 62 -0.70 -25.38 14.10
CA THR A 62 -0.93 -26.07 15.39
C THR A 62 -0.03 -27.29 15.62
N HIS A 63 0.52 -27.87 14.56
CA HIS A 63 1.52 -28.95 14.62
C HIS A 63 2.90 -28.51 15.14
N LEU A 64 3.13 -27.22 15.37
CA LEU A 64 4.37 -26.67 15.94
C LEU A 64 4.08 -26.01 17.26
N THR A 65 5.02 -26.08 18.21
CA THR A 65 4.98 -25.23 19.40
C THR A 65 5.06 -23.75 19.00
N PRO A 66 4.56 -22.82 19.84
CA PRO A 66 4.67 -21.38 19.57
C PRO A 66 6.11 -20.92 19.34
N LEU A 67 7.08 -21.50 20.06
CA LEU A 67 8.50 -21.19 19.89
C LEU A 67 9.04 -21.69 18.55
N GLU A 68 8.78 -22.94 18.17
CA GLU A 68 9.18 -23.48 16.86
C GLU A 68 8.54 -22.71 15.70
N ALA A 69 7.26 -22.34 15.83
CA ALA A 69 6.56 -21.54 14.86
C ALA A 69 7.20 -20.14 14.71
N ALA A 70 7.56 -19.49 15.83
CA ALA A 70 8.23 -18.19 15.83
C ALA A 70 9.65 -18.26 15.22
N GLN A 71 10.36 -19.38 15.40
CA GLN A 71 11.69 -19.60 14.84
C GLN A 71 11.66 -19.84 13.32
N LYS A 72 10.66 -20.55 12.80
CA LYS A 72 10.55 -20.88 11.35
C LYS A 72 10.28 -19.68 10.44
N ASP A 73 9.88 -18.52 10.97
CA ASP A 73 9.63 -17.29 10.20
C ASP A 73 10.58 -16.13 10.53
N ALA A 74 11.67 -16.38 11.28
CA ALA A 74 12.68 -15.38 11.65
C ALA A 74 13.48 -14.76 10.47
N GLY A 75 13.08 -15.02 9.22
CA GLY A 75 13.76 -14.51 8.03
C GLY A 75 12.89 -14.23 6.79
N SER A 76 11.56 -14.35 6.85
CA SER A 76 10.71 -14.34 5.65
C SER A 76 9.62 -13.26 5.63
N GLY A 77 9.47 -12.46 6.70
CA GLY A 77 8.53 -11.34 6.73
C GLY A 77 9.10 -10.11 6.02
N LYS A 78 9.26 -10.18 4.70
CA LYS A 78 9.53 -9.01 3.86
C LYS A 78 8.31 -8.09 3.92
N ALA A 79 8.25 -7.22 4.93
CA ALA A 79 7.27 -6.16 5.05
C ALA A 79 7.55 -5.14 3.94
N PHE A 80 6.97 -5.38 2.77
CA PHE A 80 7.01 -4.42 1.68
C PHE A 80 5.93 -3.38 1.89
N SER A 81 6.34 -2.20 2.32
CA SER A 81 5.49 -1.03 2.26
C SER A 81 5.64 -0.37 0.89
N TYR A 82 4.51 -0.19 0.23
CA TYR A 82 4.36 0.65 -0.95
C TYR A 82 3.82 2.00 -0.47
N SER A 83 4.50 3.09 -0.80
CA SER A 83 4.13 4.44 -0.35
C SER A 83 3.65 5.28 -1.52
N CYS A 84 2.54 5.98 -1.32
CA CYS A 84 2.02 6.97 -2.26
C CYS A 84 2.39 8.39 -1.79
N ARG A 85 2.53 9.32 -2.73
CA ARG A 85 2.83 10.74 -2.46
C ARG A 85 1.74 11.44 -1.63
N CYS A 86 0.52 10.90 -1.60
CA CYS A 86 -0.54 11.38 -0.71
C CYS A 86 -0.30 11.04 0.78
N GLY A 87 0.78 10.33 1.10
CA GLY A 87 1.11 9.87 2.45
C GLY A 87 0.58 8.47 2.80
N SER A 88 -0.28 7.89 1.95
CA SER A 88 -0.83 6.55 2.18
C SER A 88 0.22 5.45 2.02
N LYS A 89 0.18 4.45 2.92
CA LYS A 89 1.09 3.28 2.92
C LYS A 89 0.29 1.99 2.80
N PHE A 90 0.80 1.05 2.00
CA PHE A 90 0.14 -0.22 1.71
C PHE A 90 1.11 -1.39 1.88
N ASN A 91 0.65 -2.48 2.48
CA ASN A 91 1.47 -3.68 2.69
C ASN A 91 1.32 -4.72 1.55
N HIS A 92 0.52 -4.40 0.53
CA HIS A 92 0.29 -5.24 -0.64
C HIS A 92 0.33 -4.42 -1.93
N LEU A 93 1.02 -4.93 -2.95
CA LEU A 93 1.17 -4.26 -4.24
C LEU A 93 -0.18 -4.03 -4.92
N ARG A 94 -1.11 -5.01 -4.83
CA ARG A 94 -2.45 -4.90 -5.43
C ARG A 94 -3.24 -3.72 -4.85
N ASN A 95 -3.15 -3.51 -3.53
CA ASN A 95 -3.87 -2.43 -2.84
C ASN A 95 -3.24 -1.07 -3.18
N TYR A 96 -1.91 -1.02 -3.27
CA TYR A 96 -1.21 0.17 -3.75
C TYR A 96 -1.57 0.51 -5.20
N LYS A 97 -1.54 -0.46 -6.12
CA LYS A 97 -1.93 -0.25 -7.52
C LYS A 97 -3.38 0.22 -7.64
N TYR A 98 -4.30 -0.37 -6.87
CA TYR A 98 -5.68 0.08 -6.82
C TYR A 98 -5.79 1.54 -6.36
N HIS A 99 -5.15 1.89 -5.24
CA HIS A 99 -5.13 3.25 -4.70
C HIS A 99 -4.51 4.25 -5.68
N VAL A 100 -3.35 3.93 -6.26
CA VAL A 100 -2.69 4.75 -7.28
C VAL A 100 -3.47 4.76 -8.59
N SER A 101 -4.46 3.90 -8.83
CA SER A 101 -5.28 3.97 -10.05
C SER A 101 -6.59 4.73 -9.84
N HIS A 102 -7.15 4.72 -8.62
CA HIS A 102 -8.50 5.23 -8.36
C HIS A 102 -8.55 6.41 -7.40
N GLN A 103 -7.59 6.53 -6.48
CA GLN A 103 -7.58 7.53 -5.42
C GLN A 103 -6.45 8.56 -5.59
N CYS A 104 -5.31 8.15 -6.12
CA CYS A 104 -4.18 9.03 -6.44
C CYS A 104 -3.78 8.97 -7.92
N GLY A 105 -4.57 8.27 -8.74
CA GLY A 105 -4.24 7.92 -10.11
C GLY A 105 -4.57 8.96 -11.15
N VAL A 106 -3.61 9.07 -12.09
CA VAL A 106 -3.63 9.82 -13.35
C VAL A 106 -4.62 10.98 -13.31
N VAL A 107 -4.16 12.07 -12.69
CA VAL A 107 -4.85 13.34 -12.84
C VAL A 107 -4.61 13.82 -14.26
N PHE A 108 -5.69 13.92 -15.04
CA PHE A 108 -5.67 14.66 -16.28
C PHE A 108 -5.66 16.12 -15.87
N ARG A 109 -4.48 16.74 -15.90
CA ARG A 109 -4.32 18.14 -15.53
C ARG A 109 -4.70 19.01 -16.73
N CYS A 110 -5.58 19.98 -16.51
CA CYS A 110 -5.84 21.01 -17.51
C CYS A 110 -4.54 21.78 -17.80
N PRO A 111 -4.07 21.83 -19.06
CA PRO A 111 -2.85 22.55 -19.41
C PRO A 111 -2.98 24.07 -19.28
N VAL A 112 -4.21 24.60 -19.22
CA VAL A 112 -4.47 26.04 -19.14
C VAL A 112 -4.50 26.51 -17.67
N CYS A 113 -5.27 25.84 -16.82
CA CYS A 113 -5.50 26.28 -15.43
C CYS A 113 -4.96 25.34 -14.35
N GLY A 114 -4.35 24.21 -14.72
CA GLY A 114 -3.77 23.27 -13.76
C GLY A 114 -4.77 22.44 -12.94
N LYS A 115 -6.08 22.56 -13.21
CA LYS A 115 -7.12 21.79 -12.51
C LYS A 115 -6.98 20.29 -12.80
N ASN A 116 -7.08 19.48 -11.76
CA ASN A 116 -6.94 18.02 -11.84
C ASN A 116 -8.29 17.34 -12.06
N PHE A 117 -8.34 16.35 -12.95
CA PHE A 117 -9.51 15.52 -13.22
C PHE A 117 -9.17 14.05 -13.10
N THR A 118 -10.11 13.24 -12.59
CA THR A 118 -9.95 11.78 -12.44
C THR A 118 -10.23 11.01 -13.73
N ARG A 119 -10.77 11.67 -14.77
CA ARG A 119 -11.09 11.06 -16.09
C ARG A 119 -10.70 11.99 -17.24
N LYS A 120 -10.14 11.41 -18.32
CA LYS A 120 -9.75 12.15 -19.54
C LYS A 120 -10.92 12.91 -20.16
N PHE A 121 -12.08 12.27 -20.21
CA PHE A 121 -13.32 12.87 -20.71
C PHE A 121 -13.71 14.13 -19.94
N SER A 122 -13.67 14.09 -18.60
CA SER A 122 -14.02 15.24 -17.76
C SER A 122 -13.05 16.42 -17.94
N MET A 123 -11.76 16.15 -18.14
CA MET A 123 -10.80 17.20 -18.49
C MET A 123 -11.06 17.77 -19.89
N LYS A 124 -11.39 16.94 -20.90
CA LYS A 124 -11.75 17.42 -22.24
C LYS A 124 -13.01 18.28 -22.24
N GLN A 125 -14.05 17.85 -21.51
CA GLN A 125 -15.26 18.65 -21.34
C GLN A 125 -14.96 19.98 -20.64
N HIS A 126 -14.11 19.96 -19.61
CA HIS A 126 -13.66 21.19 -18.96
C HIS A 126 -12.92 22.13 -19.91
N LEU A 127 -12.01 21.61 -20.74
CA LEU A 127 -11.33 22.41 -21.76
C LEU A 127 -12.35 23.06 -22.71
N GLN A 128 -13.30 22.26 -23.20
CA GLN A 128 -14.34 22.73 -24.11
C GLN A 128 -15.22 23.83 -23.50
N MET A 129 -15.66 23.65 -22.25
CA MET A 129 -16.63 24.52 -21.60
C MET A 129 -16.00 25.76 -20.96
N ILE A 130 -14.74 25.68 -20.51
CA ILE A 130 -14.10 26.73 -19.72
C ILE A 130 -13.00 27.46 -20.51
N HIS A 131 -12.37 26.82 -21.49
CA HIS A 131 -11.25 27.38 -22.24
C HIS A 131 -11.52 27.52 -23.75
N GLY A 132 -12.62 26.97 -24.27
CA GLY A 132 -12.96 27.01 -25.70
C GLY A 132 -12.15 26.02 -26.54
N SER A 133 -12.71 25.62 -27.68
CA SER A 133 -12.39 24.41 -28.47
C SER A 133 -10.98 24.33 -29.10
N THR A 134 -10.03 25.20 -28.77
CA THR A 134 -8.80 25.37 -29.56
C THR A 134 -7.55 24.82 -28.86
N ILE A 135 -7.66 23.62 -28.28
CA ILE A 135 -6.48 22.88 -27.79
C ILE A 135 -6.46 21.51 -28.45
N ILE A 136 -5.72 21.42 -29.55
CA ILE A 136 -5.45 20.18 -30.29
C ILE A 136 -4.63 19.27 -29.37
N MET A 137 -5.20 18.12 -29.01
CA MET A 137 -4.52 17.06 -28.27
C MET A 137 -4.23 15.92 -29.24
N ASP A 138 -3.17 16.06 -30.04
CA ASP A 138 -2.55 14.94 -30.77
C ASP A 138 -1.74 14.05 -29.81
#